data_AF-A0A524F4A4-F1
#
_entry.id   AF-A0A524F4A4-F1
#
_cell.length_a   1.000
_cell.length_b   1.000
_cell.length_c   1.000
_cell.angle_alpha   90.00
_cell.angle_beta   90.00
_cell.angle_gamma   90.00
#
_symmetry.space_group_name_H-M   'P 1'
#
loop_
_entity.id
_entity.type
_entity.pdbx_description
1 polymer ?
#
loop_
_entity_poly.entity_id
_entity_poly.type
_entity_poly.pdbx_seq_one_letter_code
_entity_poly.pdbx_strand_id
1 'polypeptide(L)'
;MSEFAKTLPNVVESSDYISLCTEPGAVFIKEKMEESNANRLVVASCTPKTHEPVFKSVLESMNLDPSYLEFVNIREHASFVHREDKIGAQRTAEDAIKSGVARASVLEKILIREVDITKKTLIIGGGVAGLTAAIDLAEEGFEVNLVEKSPTIGGKMAMLDRTFPTD
;
A
#
# COMPACT_ATOMS: atom_id res chain seq x y z
N MET A 1 -6.49 8.37 21.63
CA MET A 1 -5.22 8.15 20.89
C MET A 1 -4.65 9.46 20.37
N SER A 2 -5.46 10.28 19.68
CA SER A 2 -5.06 11.63 19.24
C SER A 2 -4.50 12.51 20.38
N GLU A 3 -5.16 12.54 21.53
CA GLU A 3 -4.70 13.27 22.73
C GLU A 3 -3.30 12.84 23.20
N PHE A 4 -3.03 11.53 23.27
CA PHE A 4 -1.70 11.01 23.58
C PHE A 4 -0.67 11.48 22.56
N ALA A 5 -0.98 11.37 21.26
CA ALA A 5 -0.04 11.76 20.21
C ALA A 5 0.32 13.26 20.27
N LYS A 6 -0.59 14.16 20.70
CA LYS A 6 -0.30 15.59 20.91
C LYS A 6 0.78 15.84 21.96
N THR A 7 1.01 14.91 22.88
CA THR A 7 2.05 15.03 23.92
C THR A 7 3.45 14.68 23.41
N LEU A 8 3.55 14.10 22.22
CA LEU A 8 4.82 13.64 21.66
C LEU A 8 5.62 14.80 21.04
N PRO A 9 6.96 14.75 21.08
CA PRO A 9 7.79 15.78 20.47
C PRO A 9 7.50 15.97 18.97
N ASN A 10 7.53 17.23 18.52
CA ASN A 10 7.32 17.63 17.11
C ASN A 10 5.92 17.39 16.54
N VAL A 11 4.96 16.91 17.34
CA VAL A 11 3.56 16.77 16.90
C VAL A 11 2.85 18.11 17.06
N VAL A 12 2.60 18.78 15.92
CA VAL A 12 1.92 20.09 15.88
C VAL A 12 0.40 19.97 15.81
N GLU A 13 -0.10 18.86 15.27
CA GLU A 13 -1.54 18.56 15.14
C GLU A 13 -1.75 17.04 15.22
N SER A 14 -2.88 16.63 15.79
CA SER A 14 -3.26 15.22 15.88
C SER A 14 -4.77 15.12 16.06
N SER A 15 -5.39 14.33 15.21
CA SER A 15 -6.84 14.22 15.09
C SER A 15 -7.25 12.78 14.74
N ASP A 16 -8.42 12.37 15.23
CA ASP A 16 -9.03 11.10 14.86
C ASP A 16 -10.10 11.34 13.77
N TYR A 17 -10.11 10.52 12.72
CA TYR A 17 -11.10 10.59 11.66
C TYR A 17 -11.52 9.19 11.22
N ILE A 18 -12.81 8.98 10.97
CA ILE A 18 -13.31 7.70 10.52
C ILE A 18 -12.98 7.51 9.03
N SER A 19 -12.31 6.41 8.69
CA SER A 19 -11.99 6.06 7.29
C SER A 19 -11.09 7.09 6.57
N LEU A 20 -9.92 7.37 7.14
CA LEU A 20 -8.89 8.27 6.57
C LEU A 20 -8.51 7.99 5.10
N CYS A 21 -8.66 6.76 4.60
CA CYS A 21 -8.30 6.40 3.23
C CYS A 21 -9.34 6.78 2.16
N THR A 22 -10.47 7.38 2.57
CA THR A 22 -11.50 7.86 1.65
C THR A 22 -11.16 9.27 1.14
N GLU A 23 -11.81 9.70 0.07
CA GLU A 23 -11.65 11.07 -0.45
C GLU A 23 -11.93 12.16 0.61
N PRO A 24 -13.01 12.09 1.41
CA PRO A 24 -13.21 13.00 2.54
C PRO A 24 -12.07 12.95 3.58
N GLY A 25 -11.53 11.76 3.85
CA GLY A 25 -10.38 11.60 4.74
C GLY A 25 -9.11 12.25 4.18
N ALA A 26 -8.88 12.15 2.87
CA ALA A 26 -7.79 12.84 2.19
C ALA A 26 -7.93 14.37 2.29
N VAL A 27 -9.12 14.93 2.05
CA VAL A 27 -9.40 16.36 2.21
C VAL A 27 -9.14 16.79 3.66
N PHE A 28 -9.65 16.03 4.62
CA PHE A 28 -9.46 16.29 6.05
C PHE A 28 -7.97 16.35 6.44
N ILE A 29 -7.14 15.42 5.94
CA ILE A 29 -5.69 15.43 6.19
C ILE A 29 -5.06 16.72 5.65
N LYS A 30 -5.40 17.11 4.42
CA LYS A 30 -4.85 18.32 3.79
C LYS A 30 -5.16 19.56 4.61
N GLU A 31 -6.44 19.75 4.96
CA GLU A 31 -6.88 20.88 5.78
C GLU A 31 -6.10 20.95 7.09
N LYS A 32 -5.97 19.82 7.81
CA LYS A 32 -5.24 19.78 9.09
C LYS A 32 -3.75 20.07 8.94
N MET A 33 -3.12 19.54 7.90
CA MET A 33 -1.70 19.77 7.65
C MET A 33 -1.42 21.22 7.24
N GLU A 34 -2.30 21.84 6.45
CA GLU A 34 -2.20 23.25 6.06
C GLU A 34 -2.42 24.19 7.25
N GLU A 35 -3.47 23.96 8.05
CA GLU A 35 -3.79 24.74 9.26
C GLU A 35 -2.65 24.73 10.28
N SER A 36 -1.98 23.59 10.43
CA SER A 36 -0.90 23.39 11.40
C SER A 36 0.50 23.65 10.85
N ASN A 37 0.62 23.93 9.54
CA ASN A 37 1.88 24.04 8.82
C ASN A 37 2.80 22.81 9.03
N ALA A 38 2.20 21.61 9.07
CA ALA A 38 2.91 20.36 9.26
C ALA A 38 3.69 19.95 8.01
N ASN A 39 4.87 19.36 8.19
CA ASN A 39 5.76 18.96 7.10
C ASN A 39 6.06 17.44 7.06
N ARG A 40 5.41 16.66 7.94
CA ARG A 40 5.47 15.20 8.03
C ARG A 40 4.06 14.68 8.32
N LEU A 41 3.74 13.50 7.81
CA LEU A 41 2.46 12.87 8.04
C LEU A 41 2.67 11.50 8.70
N VAL A 42 2.09 11.29 9.89
CA VAL A 42 2.03 9.99 10.55
C VAL A 42 0.60 9.47 10.47
N VAL A 43 0.40 8.32 9.83
CA VAL A 43 -0.92 7.69 9.70
C VAL A 43 -0.98 6.45 10.60
N ALA A 44 -1.71 6.54 11.71
CA ALA A 44 -1.97 5.41 12.59
C ALA A 44 -3.27 4.71 12.16
N SER A 45 -3.16 3.63 11.37
CA SER A 45 -4.32 2.95 10.78
C SER A 45 -4.05 1.47 10.47
N CYS A 46 -4.29 1.05 9.22
CA CYS A 46 -4.11 -0.30 8.72
C CYS A 46 -2.67 -0.60 8.24
N THR A 47 -2.51 -1.68 7.50
CA THR A 47 -1.22 -2.06 6.90
C THR A 47 -0.78 -1.12 5.77
N PRO A 48 0.50 -0.68 5.76
CA PRO A 48 1.04 0.15 4.69
C PRO A 48 0.99 -0.54 3.32
N LYS A 49 1.05 -1.88 3.30
CA LYS A 49 1.02 -2.68 2.06
C LYS A 49 -0.16 -2.38 1.14
N THR A 50 -1.25 -1.85 1.69
CA THR A 50 -2.49 -1.60 0.95
C THR A 50 -2.72 -0.14 0.64
N HIS A 51 -2.54 0.75 1.63
CA HIS A 51 -2.98 2.15 1.54
C HIS A 51 -1.83 3.16 1.58
N GLU A 52 -0.56 2.73 1.68
CA GLU A 52 0.58 3.64 1.58
C GLU A 52 0.54 4.50 0.29
N PRO A 53 0.21 3.95 -0.91
CA PRO A 53 0.09 4.78 -2.12
C PRO A 53 -0.97 5.87 -2.02
N VAL A 54 -2.05 5.65 -1.27
CA VAL A 54 -3.12 6.63 -1.07
C VAL A 54 -2.62 7.83 -0.27
N PHE A 55 -1.92 7.61 0.84
CA PHE A 55 -1.43 8.73 1.65
C PHE A 55 -0.20 9.41 1.04
N LYS A 56 0.60 8.69 0.24
CA LYS A 56 1.64 9.31 -0.58
C LYS A 56 1.04 10.29 -1.59
N SER A 57 -0.04 9.91 -2.29
CA SER A 57 -0.68 10.82 -3.24
C SER A 57 -1.32 12.05 -2.57
N VAL A 58 -1.77 11.92 -1.31
CA VAL A 58 -2.20 13.07 -0.49
C VAL A 58 -1.03 14.06 -0.31
N LEU A 59 0.13 13.59 0.13
CA LEU A 59 1.32 14.45 0.27
C LEU A 59 1.74 15.08 -1.06
N GLU A 60 1.77 14.31 -2.15
CA GLU A 60 2.12 14.82 -3.49
C GLU A 60 1.19 15.94 -3.93
N SER A 61 -0.12 15.79 -3.68
CA SER A 61 -1.10 16.83 -4.02
C SER A 61 -0.95 18.12 -3.22
N MET A 62 -0.23 18.07 -2.10
CA MET A 62 0.17 19.22 -1.28
C MET A 62 1.59 19.72 -1.61
N ASN A 63 2.21 19.19 -2.67
CA ASN A 63 3.60 19.46 -3.04
C ASN A 63 4.61 19.10 -1.93
N LEU A 64 4.28 18.09 -1.12
CA LEU A 64 5.17 17.48 -0.12
C LEU A 64 5.76 16.18 -0.68
N ASP A 65 7.00 15.87 -0.26
CA ASP A 65 7.67 14.66 -0.70
C ASP A 65 7.02 13.39 -0.10
N PRO A 66 6.69 12.36 -0.90
CA PRO A 66 6.11 11.10 -0.41
C PRO A 66 6.93 10.41 0.68
N SER A 67 8.24 10.67 0.74
CA SER A 67 9.16 10.09 1.73
C SER A 67 8.90 10.62 3.15
N TYR A 68 8.07 11.66 3.29
CA TYR A 68 7.69 12.27 4.57
C TYR A 68 6.46 11.64 5.22
N LEU A 69 6.00 10.50 4.68
CA LEU A 69 4.97 9.65 5.27
C LEU A 69 5.58 8.62 6.21
N GLU A 70 5.05 8.51 7.42
CA GLU A 70 5.22 7.35 8.30
C GLU A 70 3.88 6.65 8.49
N PHE A 71 3.87 5.33 8.38
CA PHE A 71 2.67 4.52 8.58
C PHE A 71 2.81 3.67 9.83
N VAL A 72 1.85 3.80 10.76
CA VAL A 72 1.79 3.01 11.98
C VAL A 72 0.59 2.07 11.90
N ASN A 73 0.86 0.76 11.82
CA ASN A 73 -0.21 -0.24 11.78
C ASN A 73 -0.72 -0.51 13.21
N ILE A 74 -1.90 0.03 13.52
CA ILE A 74 -2.61 -0.19 14.80
C ILE A 74 -3.83 -1.10 14.61
N ARG A 75 -4.12 -1.55 13.40
CA ARG A 75 -5.26 -2.42 13.10
C ARG A 75 -4.86 -3.89 13.11
N GLU A 76 -4.16 -4.35 12.07
CA GLU A 76 -3.75 -5.75 11.98
C GLU A 76 -2.74 -6.12 13.09
N HIS A 77 -1.92 -5.17 13.53
CA HIS A 77 -0.87 -5.41 14.54
C HIS A 77 -1.25 -5.01 15.97
N ALA A 78 -2.42 -4.41 16.19
CA ALA A 78 -2.91 -4.13 17.55
C ALA A 78 -4.39 -4.49 17.71
N SER A 79 -5.33 -3.68 17.22
CA SER A 79 -6.75 -3.86 17.54
C SER A 79 -7.35 -5.21 17.11
N PHE A 80 -6.94 -5.77 15.97
CA PHE A 80 -7.45 -7.04 15.47
C PHE A 80 -6.96 -8.26 16.26
N VAL A 81 -5.78 -8.16 16.86
CA VAL A 81 -5.14 -9.26 17.59
C VAL A 81 -5.29 -9.14 19.11
N HIS A 82 -5.76 -7.98 19.62
CA HIS A 82 -6.05 -7.72 21.03
C HIS A 82 -7.54 -7.42 21.28
N ARG A 83 -8.46 -8.10 20.57
CA ARG A 83 -9.91 -7.77 20.62
C ARG A 83 -10.50 -7.81 22.04
N GLU A 84 -10.03 -8.76 22.85
CA GLU A 84 -10.49 -8.96 24.23
C GLU A 84 -9.69 -8.15 25.26
N ASP A 85 -8.51 -7.64 24.90
CA ASP A 85 -7.63 -6.85 25.77
C ASP A 85 -7.48 -5.42 25.25
N LYS A 86 -8.50 -4.60 25.52
CA LYS A 86 -8.55 -3.20 25.07
C LYS A 86 -7.42 -2.35 25.65
N ILE A 87 -6.98 -2.64 26.89
CA ILE A 87 -5.90 -1.91 27.55
C ILE A 87 -4.57 -2.26 26.89
N GLY A 88 -4.31 -3.54 26.64
CA GLY A 88 -3.14 -4.00 25.89
C GLY A 88 -3.12 -3.48 24.45
N ALA A 89 -4.29 -3.43 23.78
CA ALA A 89 -4.43 -2.86 22.45
C ALA A 89 -4.03 -1.37 22.43
N GLN A 90 -4.56 -0.59 23.39
CA GLN A 90 -4.28 0.84 23.51
C GLN A 90 -2.79 1.10 23.76
N ARG A 91 -2.19 0.40 24.75
CA ARG A 91 -0.77 0.53 25.06
C ARG A 91 0.12 0.19 23.85
N THR A 92 -0.19 -0.90 23.16
CA THR A 92 0.55 -1.33 21.98
C THR A 92 0.45 -0.29 20.86
N ALA A 93 -0.73 0.28 20.63
CA ALA A 93 -0.94 1.32 19.64
C ALA A 93 -0.19 2.62 19.99
N GLU A 94 -0.21 3.04 21.25
CA GLU A 94 0.51 4.22 21.73
C GLU A 94 2.02 4.07 21.58
N ASP A 95 2.59 2.92 21.97
CA ASP A 95 4.02 2.63 21.79
C ASP A 95 4.42 2.60 20.30
N ALA A 96 3.57 2.04 19.45
CA ALA A 96 3.78 2.03 18.00
C ALA A 96 3.72 3.45 17.41
N ILE A 97 2.76 4.27 17.84
CA ILE A 97 2.65 5.68 17.41
C ILE A 97 3.86 6.47 17.85
N LYS A 98 4.29 6.32 19.10
CA LYS A 98 5.49 6.96 19.63
C LYS A 98 6.73 6.62 18.78
N SER A 99 6.86 5.35 18.41
CA SER A 99 7.95 4.89 17.53
C SER A 99 7.84 5.48 16.12
N GLY A 100 6.63 5.53 15.55
CA GLY A 100 6.37 6.15 14.25
C GLY A 100 6.69 7.65 14.25
N VAL A 101 6.24 8.40 15.25
CA VAL A 101 6.56 9.83 15.39
C VAL A 101 8.07 10.05 15.50
N ALA A 102 8.77 9.22 16.29
CA ALA A 102 10.23 9.30 16.40
C ALA A 102 10.91 9.07 15.03
N ARG A 103 10.45 8.07 14.26
CA ARG A 103 10.96 7.82 12.91
C ARG A 103 10.64 8.97 11.95
N ALA A 104 9.43 9.50 11.98
CA ALA A 104 8.97 10.60 11.13
C ALA A 104 9.85 11.85 11.28
N SER A 105 10.36 12.10 12.49
CA SER A 105 11.21 13.26 12.79
C SER A 105 12.58 13.23 12.09
N VAL A 106 13.01 12.05 11.63
CA VAL A 106 14.28 11.85 10.93
C VAL A 106 14.10 11.39 9.49
N LEU A 107 12.87 11.42 8.95
CA LEU A 107 12.64 11.09 7.55
C LEU A 107 13.28 12.15 6.64
N GLU A 108 13.99 11.65 5.63
CA GLU A 108 14.64 12.44 4.59
C GLU A 108 14.01 12.15 3.23
N LYS A 109 14.20 13.07 2.29
CA LYS A 109 13.76 12.89 0.91
C LYS A 109 14.52 11.73 0.27
N ILE A 110 13.80 10.75 -0.24
CA ILE A 110 14.36 9.62 -0.99
C ILE A 110 14.36 9.97 -2.48
N LEU A 111 15.53 9.90 -3.12
CA LEU A 111 15.65 10.12 -4.55
C LEU A 111 15.14 8.89 -5.31
N ILE A 112 14.11 9.09 -6.12
CA ILE A 112 13.59 8.07 -7.02
C ILE A 112 14.54 7.96 -8.21
N ARG A 113 15.03 6.76 -8.47
CA ARG A 113 15.88 6.47 -9.62
C ARG A 113 15.02 6.07 -10.81
N GLU A 114 15.18 6.77 -11.91
CA GLU A 114 14.64 6.34 -13.21
C GLU A 114 15.51 5.22 -13.79
N VAL A 115 14.86 4.21 -14.35
CA VAL A 115 15.50 3.05 -14.96
C VAL A 115 14.82 2.74 -16.28
N ASP A 116 15.61 2.34 -17.27
CA ASP A 116 15.08 1.92 -18.56
C ASP A 116 14.40 0.55 -18.43
N ILE A 117 13.18 0.46 -18.96
CA ILE A 117 12.42 -0.79 -19.00
C ILE A 117 12.58 -1.43 -20.38
N THR A 118 13.11 -2.65 -20.40
CA THR A 118 13.18 -3.45 -21.62
C THR A 118 11.77 -3.90 -22.01
N LYS A 119 11.34 -3.62 -23.24
CA LYS A 119 10.01 -3.97 -23.78
C LYS A 119 9.91 -5.47 -24.16
N LYS A 120 10.21 -6.34 -23.19
CA LYS A 120 10.16 -7.80 -23.32
C LYS A 120 9.49 -8.38 -22.09
N THR A 121 8.65 -9.39 -22.28
CA THR A 121 7.95 -10.08 -21.19
C THR A 121 8.34 -11.55 -21.14
N LEU A 122 8.40 -12.09 -19.93
CA LEU A 122 8.55 -13.52 -19.66
C LEU A 122 7.27 -14.05 -19.00
N ILE A 123 6.68 -15.07 -19.59
CA ILE A 123 5.50 -15.77 -19.07
C ILE A 123 5.93 -17.19 -18.67
N ILE A 124 5.62 -17.56 -17.43
CA ILE A 124 5.96 -18.87 -16.86
C ILE A 124 4.67 -19.69 -16.71
N GLY A 125 4.57 -20.75 -17.49
CA GLY A 125 3.42 -21.65 -17.56
C GLY A 125 2.57 -21.43 -18.81
N GLY A 126 2.54 -22.43 -19.68
CA GLY A 126 1.75 -22.47 -20.92
C GLY A 126 0.33 -23.02 -20.72
N GLY A 127 -0.30 -22.78 -19.57
CA GLY A 127 -1.73 -23.06 -19.37
C GLY A 127 -2.61 -21.96 -19.97
N VAL A 128 -3.93 -22.12 -19.89
CA VAL A 128 -4.90 -21.13 -20.43
C VAL A 128 -4.58 -19.68 -20.02
N ALA A 129 -4.30 -19.43 -18.74
CA ALA A 129 -3.98 -18.10 -18.24
C ALA A 129 -2.70 -17.51 -18.86
N GLY A 130 -1.64 -18.32 -18.98
CA GLY A 130 -0.38 -17.87 -19.56
C GLY A 130 -0.45 -17.67 -21.07
N LEU A 131 -1.19 -18.53 -21.77
CA LEU A 131 -1.44 -18.39 -23.20
C LEU A 131 -2.25 -17.13 -23.52
N THR A 132 -3.30 -16.85 -22.75
CA THR A 132 -4.08 -15.61 -22.91
C THR A 132 -3.20 -14.38 -22.69
N ALA A 133 -2.44 -14.32 -21.58
CA ALA A 133 -1.53 -13.21 -21.33
C ALA A 133 -0.46 -13.05 -22.42
N ALA A 134 0.01 -14.17 -23.00
CA ALA A 134 1.01 -14.15 -24.06
C ALA A 134 0.46 -13.56 -25.36
N ILE A 135 -0.75 -13.95 -25.73
CA ILE A 135 -1.43 -13.45 -26.93
C ILE A 135 -1.72 -11.96 -26.76
N ASP A 136 -2.36 -11.55 -25.66
CA ASP A 136 -2.70 -10.14 -25.42
C ASP A 136 -1.47 -9.22 -25.49
N LEU A 137 -0.35 -9.62 -24.86
CA LEU A 137 0.87 -8.82 -24.89
C LEU A 137 1.58 -8.83 -26.25
N ALA A 138 1.53 -9.95 -26.98
CA ALA A 138 2.10 -10.03 -28.32
C ALA A 138 1.30 -9.19 -29.33
N GLU A 139 -0.04 -9.15 -29.21
CA GLU A 139 -0.91 -8.30 -30.03
C GLU A 139 -0.67 -6.80 -29.78
N GLU A 140 -0.35 -6.42 -28.54
CA GLU A 140 0.11 -5.06 -28.19
C GLU A 140 1.56 -4.76 -28.63
N GLY A 141 2.23 -5.70 -29.30
CA GLY A 141 3.55 -5.52 -29.90
C GLY A 141 4.74 -5.72 -28.95
N PHE A 142 4.53 -6.30 -27.76
CA PHE A 142 5.62 -6.67 -26.88
C PHE A 142 6.27 -8.00 -27.32
N GLU A 143 7.60 -8.11 -27.19
CA GLU A 143 8.26 -9.40 -27.37
C GLU A 143 7.96 -10.30 -26.16
N VAL A 144 7.38 -11.47 -26.42
CA VAL A 144 6.95 -12.41 -25.36
C VAL A 144 7.75 -13.70 -25.43
N ASN A 145 8.39 -14.04 -24.31
CA ASN A 145 9.00 -15.35 -24.10
C ASN A 145 8.07 -16.18 -23.20
N LEU A 146 7.62 -17.34 -23.67
CA LEU A 146 6.79 -18.25 -22.87
C LEU A 146 7.58 -19.52 -22.54
N VAL A 147 7.64 -19.86 -21.25
CA VAL A 147 8.33 -21.04 -20.74
C VAL A 147 7.31 -21.98 -20.11
N GLU A 148 7.15 -23.18 -20.69
CA GLU A 148 6.34 -24.25 -20.13
C GLU A 148 7.24 -25.37 -19.61
N LYS A 149 6.89 -25.90 -18.43
CA LYS A 149 7.64 -26.99 -17.79
C LYS A 149 7.48 -28.30 -18.56
N SER A 150 6.29 -28.55 -19.08
CA SER A 150 5.89 -29.78 -19.76
C SER A 150 6.29 -29.75 -21.24
N PRO A 151 6.36 -30.91 -21.92
CA PRO A 151 6.63 -30.94 -23.36
C PRO A 151 5.54 -30.26 -24.21
N THR A 152 4.35 -30.02 -23.65
CA THR A 152 3.20 -29.43 -24.35
C THR A 152 2.55 -28.31 -23.53
N ILE A 153 2.04 -27.31 -24.23
CA ILE A 153 1.17 -26.26 -23.66
C ILE A 153 -0.28 -26.75 -23.52
N GLY A 154 -1.14 -25.94 -22.90
CA GLY A 154 -2.56 -26.20 -22.65
C GLY A 154 -2.90 -26.40 -21.17
N GLY A 155 -1.93 -26.79 -20.35
CA GLY A 155 -2.09 -26.96 -18.91
C GLY A 155 -3.23 -27.92 -18.55
N LYS A 156 -3.95 -27.63 -17.46
CA LYS A 156 -5.08 -28.46 -17.02
C LYS A 156 -6.27 -28.45 -17.98
N MET A 157 -6.46 -27.35 -18.71
CA MET A 157 -7.61 -27.20 -19.60
C MET A 157 -7.56 -28.21 -20.76
N ALA A 158 -6.38 -28.50 -21.30
CA ALA A 158 -6.21 -29.49 -22.36
C ALA A 158 -6.53 -30.94 -21.93
N MET A 159 -6.69 -31.20 -20.62
CA MET A 159 -7.07 -32.52 -20.09
C MET A 159 -8.58 -32.63 -19.80
N LEU A 160 -9.33 -31.54 -19.87
CA LEU A 160 -10.76 -31.54 -19.61
C LEU A 160 -11.52 -31.95 -20.87
N ASP A 161 -12.52 -32.83 -20.71
CA ASP A 161 -13.41 -33.23 -21.81
C ASP A 161 -14.40 -32.10 -22.18
N ARG A 162 -14.88 -31.37 -21.17
CA ARG A 162 -15.86 -30.27 -21.32
C ARG A 162 -15.58 -29.13 -20.35
N THR A 163 -16.11 -27.96 -20.67
CA THR A 163 -16.03 -26.77 -19.81
C THR A 163 -17.40 -26.19 -19.53
N PHE A 164 -17.82 -26.26 -18.26
CA PHE A 164 -18.99 -25.55 -17.76
C PHE A 164 -18.77 -24.02 -17.84
N PRO A 165 -19.80 -23.20 -18.15
CA PRO A 165 -21.23 -23.55 -18.29
C PRO A 165 -21.72 -23.80 -19.72
N THR A 166 -20.84 -23.79 -20.73
CA THR A 166 -21.26 -23.74 -22.14
C THR A 166 -21.37 -25.10 -22.82
N ASP A 167 -20.90 -26.19 -22.18
CA ASP A 167 -20.93 -27.59 -22.65
C ASP A 167 -21.43 -28.61 -21.60
#